data_AF-A0A6H1ZP82-F1
#
_entry.id   AF-A0A6H1ZP82-F1
#
_cell.length_a   1.000
_cell.length_b   1.000
_cell.length_c   1.000
_cell.angle_alpha   90.00
_cell.angle_beta   90.00
_cell.angle_gamma   90.00
#
_symmetry.space_group_name_H-M   'P 1'
#
loop_
_entity.id
_entity.type
_entity.pdbx_description
1 polymer ?
#
loop_
_entity_poly.entity_id
_entity_poly.type
_entity_poly.pdbx_seq_one_letter_code
_entity_poly.pdbx_strand_id
1 'polypeptide(L)' 'MGGRSIRNKIMYNLEQAARNMDKAMISLKKAHDVSLGGHPRLESLLPPLVEGLDEYKKLFLRLREEI' A
#
# COMPACT_ATOMS: atom_id res chain seq x y z
N MET A 1 9.66 -26.47 17.42
CA MET A 1 9.08 -25.44 16.52
C MET A 1 10.21 -24.54 16.04
N GLY A 2 10.80 -24.87 14.89
CA GLY A 2 12.06 -24.28 14.40
C GLY A 2 11.91 -22.81 14.01
N GLY A 3 12.86 -21.98 14.46
CA GLY A 3 12.84 -20.54 14.26
C GLY A 3 12.83 -20.16 12.78
N ARG A 4 11.84 -19.36 12.38
CA ARG A 4 11.87 -18.68 11.07
C ARG A 4 13.12 -17.81 11.03
N SER A 5 13.94 -17.98 10.00
CA SER A 5 15.11 -17.12 9.78
C SER A 5 14.67 -15.66 9.78
N ILE A 6 15.51 -14.77 10.33
CA ILE A 6 15.25 -13.32 10.33
C ILE A 6 14.94 -12.84 8.91
N ARG A 7 15.64 -13.38 7.91
CA ARG A 7 15.37 -13.18 6.48
C ARG A 7 13.92 -13.48 6.10
N ASN A 8 13.40 -14.65 6.43
CA ASN A 8 12.02 -15.04 6.13
C ASN A 8 11.00 -14.13 6.81
N LYS A 9 11.29 -13.66 8.04
CA LYS A 9 10.44 -12.71 8.76
C LYS A 9 10.42 -11.34 8.09
N ILE A 10 11.57 -10.87 7.60
CA ILE A 10 11.67 -9.59 6.88
C ILE A 10 10.91 -9.67 5.55
N MET A 11 11.16 -10.70 4.73
CA MET A 11 10.44 -10.90 3.46
C MET A 11 8.92 -10.95 3.68
N TYR A 12 8.47 -11.66 4.72
CA TYR A 12 7.04 -11.70 5.08
C TYR A 12 6.50 -10.33 5.45
N ASN A 13 7.20 -9.56 6.29
CA ASN A 13 6.75 -8.24 6.71
C ASN A 13 6.68 -7.25 5.53
N LEU A 14 7.64 -7.30 4.61
CA LEU A 14 7.64 -6.46 3.40
C LEU A 14 6.46 -6.79 2.49
N GLU A 15 6.16 -8.08 2.32
CA GLU A 15 4.99 -8.51 1.55
C GLU A 15 3.67 -8.09 2.22
N GLN A 16 3.59 -8.16 3.55
CA GLN A 16 2.45 -7.66 4.31
C GLN A 16 2.29 -6.14 4.18
N ALA A 17 3.39 -5.38 4.19
CA ALA A 17 3.36 -3.94 3.97
C ALA A 17 2.82 -3.60 2.59
N ALA A 18 3.31 -4.27 1.53
CA ALA A 18 2.80 -4.11 0.17
C ALA A 18 1.30 -4.42 0.06
N ARG A 19 0.83 -5.52 0.66
CA ARG A 19 -0.61 -5.87 0.72
C ARG A 19 -1.46 -4.84 1.48
N ASN A 20 -0.90 -4.22 2.51
CA ASN A 20 -1.62 -3.18 3.25
C ASN A 20 -1.76 -1.90 2.42
N MET A 21 -0.78 -1.57 1.55
CA MET A 21 -0.91 -0.46 0.60
C MET A 21 -2.04 -0.72 -0.41
N ASP A 22 -2.18 -1.95 -0.91
CA ASP A 22 -3.32 -2.32 -1.79
C ASP A 22 -4.67 -2.11 -1.12
N LYS A 23 -4.79 -2.55 0.14
CA LYS A 23 -6.02 -2.34 0.93
C LYS A 23 -6.29 -0.86 1.15
N ALA A 24 -5.27 -0.06 1.46
CA ALA A 24 -5.39 1.38 1.64
C ALA A 24 -5.88 2.07 0.36
N MET A 25 -5.35 1.72 -0.81
CA MET A 25 -5.81 2.25 -2.09
C MET A 25 -7.28 1.94 -2.37
N ILE A 26 -7.72 0.69 -2.10
CA ILE A 26 -9.12 0.29 -2.26
C ILE A 26 -10.02 1.07 -1.30
N SER A 27 -9.64 1.16 -0.02
CA SER A 27 -10.38 1.92 0.99
C SER A 27 -10.48 3.40 0.63
N LEU A 28 -9.40 3.98 0.10
CA LEU A 28 -9.36 5.38 -0.32
C LEU A 28 -10.29 5.64 -1.52
N LYS A 29 -10.26 4.77 -2.54
CA LYS A 29 -11.19 4.85 -3.67
C LYS A 29 -12.64 4.71 -3.22
N LYS A 30 -12.93 3.74 -2.35
CA LYS A 30 -14.28 3.56 -1.80
C LYS A 30 -14.74 4.76 -0.97
N ALA A 31 -13.86 5.37 -0.17
CA ALA A 31 -14.17 6.56 0.59
C ALA A 31 -14.49 7.76 -0.32
N HIS A 32 -13.76 7.87 -1.43
CA HIS A 32 -14.04 8.84 -2.48
C HIS A 32 -15.41 8.58 -3.14
N ASP A 33 -15.70 7.33 -3.53
CA ASP A 33 -16.96 6.97 -4.20
C ASP A 33 -18.20 7.14 -3.30
N VAL A 34 -18.07 6.84 -1.99
CA VAL A 34 -19.13 7.00 -0.98
C VAL A 34 -19.34 8.46 -0.60
N SER A 35 -18.29 9.29 -0.69
CA SER A 35 -18.41 10.73 -0.56
C SER A 35 -19.06 11.28 -1.84
N LEU A 36 -20.38 11.09 -1.97
CA LEU A 36 -21.32 11.35 -3.09
C LEU A 36 -21.10 12.64 -3.92
N GLY A 37 -19.94 12.80 -4.53
CA GLY A 37 -19.56 13.97 -5.32
C GLY A 37 -18.51 14.82 -4.63
N GLY A 38 -17.30 14.77 -5.16
CA GLY A 38 -16.59 15.96 -5.57
C GLY A 38 -16.50 17.10 -4.57
N HIS A 39 -15.98 16.85 -3.37
CA HIS A 39 -15.25 17.92 -2.72
C HIS A 39 -14.01 18.18 -3.60
N PRO A 40 -13.87 19.32 -4.28
CA PRO A 40 -12.86 19.48 -5.36
C PRO A 40 -11.43 19.27 -4.86
N ARG A 41 -11.20 19.51 -3.56
CA ARG A 41 -9.93 19.20 -2.89
C ARG A 41 -9.68 17.69 -2.74
N LEU A 42 -10.70 16.87 -2.50
CA LEU A 42 -10.53 15.42 -2.40
C LEU A 42 -10.34 14.76 -3.77
N GLU A 43 -11.05 15.24 -4.79
CA GLU A 43 -10.84 14.78 -6.18
C GLU A 43 -9.42 15.10 -6.68
N SER A 44 -8.89 16.27 -6.36
CA SER A 44 -7.51 16.65 -6.73
C SER A 44 -6.45 15.93 -5.90
N LEU A 45 -6.76 15.52 -4.67
CA LEU A 45 -5.83 14.80 -3.80
C LEU A 45 -5.84 13.27 -4.02
N LEU A 46 -6.91 12.71 -4.59
CA LEU A 46 -7.00 11.26 -4.81
C LEU A 46 -5.90 10.72 -5.74
N PRO A 47 -5.62 11.32 -6.92
CA PRO A 47 -4.56 10.83 -7.81
C PRO A 47 -3.16 10.80 -7.15
N PRO A 48 -2.64 11.89 -6.55
CA PRO A 48 -1.31 11.85 -5.94
C PRO A 48 -1.23 10.93 -4.71
N LEU A 49 -2.33 10.75 -3.96
CA LEU A 49 -2.36 9.80 -2.84
C LEU A 49 -2.31 8.34 -3.32
N VAL A 50 -3.05 8.00 -4.38
CA VAL A 50 -3.01 6.65 -4.97
C VAL A 50 -1.63 6.39 -5.58
N GLU A 51 -1.05 7.37 -6.28
CA GLU A 51 0.30 7.27 -6.84
C GLU A 51 1.34 7.05 -5.75
N GLY A 52 1.32 7.86 -4.68
CA GLY A 52 2.24 7.68 -3.55
C GLY A 52 2.12 6.30 -2.89
N LEU A 53 0.90 5.78 -2.70
CA LEU A 53 0.70 4.44 -2.17
C LEU A 53 1.26 3.34 -3.09
N ASP A 54 1.13 3.50 -4.40
CA ASP A 54 1.69 2.57 -5.40
C ASP A 54 3.22 2.62 -5.42
N GLU A 55 3.82 3.80 -5.29
CA GLU A 55 5.27 3.96 -5.16
C GLU A 55 5.83 3.27 -3.92
N TYR A 56 5.22 3.49 -2.75
CA TYR A 56 5.63 2.80 -1.51
C TYR A 56 5.46 1.28 -1.62
N LYS A 57 4.39 0.81 -2.26
CA LYS A 57 4.22 -0.62 -2.55
C LYS A 57 5.38 -1.18 -3.40
N LYS A 58 5.74 -0.51 -4.49
CA LYS A 58 6.89 -0.90 -5.34
C LYS A 58 8.19 -0.95 -4.54
N LEU A 59 8.42 0.01 -3.65
CA LEU A 59 9.61 0.04 -2.79
C LEU A 59 9.67 -1.20 -1.86
N PHE A 60 8.56 -1.57 -1.21
CA PHE A 60 8.54 -2.76 -0.34
C PHE A 60 8.76 -4.06 -1.11
N LEU A 61 8.20 -4.17 -2.32
CA LEU A 61 8.38 -5.34 -3.18
C LEU A 61 9.81 -5.45 -3.67
N ARG A 62 10.41 -4.35 -4.13
CA ARG A 62 11.82 -4.31 -4.52
C ARG A 62 12.74 -4.69 -3.37
N LEU A 63 12.53 -4.09 -2.19
CA LEU A 63 13.33 -4.41 -1.00
C LEU A 63 13.21 -5.90 -0.61
N ARG A 64 12.08 -6.55 -0.89
CA ARG A 64 11.91 -7.99 -0.67
C ARG A 64 12.74 -8.82 -1.67
N GLU A 65 12.82 -8.40 -2.92
CA GLU A 65 13.58 -9.08 -3.98
C GLU A 65 15.10 -8.97 -3.77
N GLU A 66 15.55 -7.89 -3.15
CA GLU A 66 16.97 -7.66 -2.82
C GLU A 66 17.47 -8.48 -1.62
N ILE A 67 16.57 -9.03 -0.79
CA ILE A 67 16.90 -9.74 0.46
C ILE A 67 17.15 -11.22 0.27
#